data_AF-A0A7L9BLB7-F1
#
_entry.id   AF-A0A7L9BLB7-F1
#
_cell.length_a   1.000
_cell.length_b   1.000
_cell.length_c   1.000
_cell.angle_alpha   90.00
_cell.angle_beta   90.00
_cell.angle_gamma   90.00
#
_symmetry.space_group_name_H-M   'P 1'
#
loop_
_entity.id
_entity.type
_entity.pdbx_description
1 polymer ?
#
loop_
_entity_poly.entity_id
_entity_poly.type
_entity_poly.pdbx_seq_one_letter_code
_entity_poly.pdbx_strand_id
1 'polypeptide(L)'
;MAATIGGGGCASNPAPAEMLRGEFGSARATLAPRLRDDPADRDYALDRLRLVIAALADGLPAPASGPVDELYDLLTRGGVNADRTIAAYVLTDSVQIWKGEPFEQAMAYAYASIQRASLGDWDNAAVAAKESLFLLKNFASTERAYGSGLSTEEVARRAQAADREGDAYFNGYQPIETNFTLGYMLAGIACLANPTREAEARDNFTRAIQFNPALRPVVDRLVARDFNTVFVVDAGWGPRKVAYGPGDALARFVPRTASEGTGLTLAVNGATGDATPWAVDVNGLAMDHLWNNMEDVRSAKNALGDALLVGAGVVALSASGKDREAAGWVALGMALGGVLLKTTARADTRYCEFLPQRVYILPATITEPDSVVTLTTPRPAWNFESPAVDPPPAGRPFQLIYVRVPEPGPGEPPRAWGLPGQGRVIVANDGYAGRVPGDDLPYILGGRCVRAPSPETLRRYQEGGNLAGLSLVELENLYREEGLFWDANDPRALAERHVLEGGKSLVTPMPGSAGYVRLFARAHRPYSPASRAVREAVREAAREARGPREGTR
;
A
#
# COMPACT_ATOMS: atom_id res chain seq x y z
N MET A 1 11.33 8.62 46.86
CA MET A 1 11.07 8.82 45.42
C MET A 1 11.42 7.52 44.71
N ALA A 2 10.43 6.70 44.38
CA ALA A 2 10.63 5.50 43.56
C ALA A 2 10.48 5.91 42.09
N ALA A 3 11.59 5.94 41.36
CA ALA A 3 11.58 6.19 39.92
C ALA A 3 11.02 4.94 39.23
N THR A 4 9.81 5.04 38.71
CA THR A 4 9.21 4.03 37.85
C THR A 4 9.90 4.15 36.48
N ILE A 5 10.85 3.27 36.21
CA ILE A 5 11.41 3.09 34.86
C ILE A 5 10.30 2.43 34.04
N GLY A 6 9.50 3.24 33.36
CA GLY A 6 8.53 2.77 32.37
C GLY A 6 9.31 2.18 31.19
N GLY A 7 9.44 0.86 31.14
CA GLY A 7 9.94 0.16 29.97
C GLY A 7 9.03 0.45 28.79
N GLY A 8 9.50 1.31 27.88
CA GLY A 8 8.84 1.59 26.61
C GLY A 8 8.72 0.30 25.80
N GLY A 9 7.57 -0.35 25.91
CA GLY A 9 7.26 -1.50 25.07
C GLY A 9 7.30 -1.05 23.62
N CYS A 10 8.03 -1.80 22.79
CA CYS A 10 8.07 -1.67 21.33
C CYS A 10 6.69 -1.98 20.73
N ALA A 11 5.70 -1.12 20.98
CA ALA A 11 4.46 -1.13 20.23
C ALA A 11 4.75 -0.46 18.89
N SER A 12 4.32 -1.08 17.79
CA SER A 12 4.25 -0.40 16.50
C SER A 12 3.47 0.90 16.70
N ASN A 13 4.01 2.01 16.21
CA ASN A 13 3.25 3.26 16.19
C ASN A 13 1.90 2.96 15.52
N PRO A 14 0.77 3.30 16.16
CA PRO A 14 -0.53 3.03 15.57
C PRO A 14 -0.58 3.64 14.18
N ALA A 15 -1.24 2.93 13.25
CA ALA A 15 -1.55 3.42 11.92
C ALA A 15 -1.97 4.89 12.01
N PRO A 16 -1.48 5.79 11.14
CA PRO A 16 -2.09 7.09 10.96
C PRO A 16 -3.60 6.87 10.77
N ALA A 17 -4.41 7.34 11.72
CA ALA A 17 -5.86 7.19 11.69
C ALA A 17 -6.45 7.83 10.41
N GLU A 18 -5.69 8.78 9.83
CA GLU A 18 -5.88 9.39 8.52
C GLU A 18 -6.06 8.35 7.40
N MET A 19 -5.24 7.30 7.38
CA MET A 19 -5.32 6.25 6.35
C MET A 19 -6.67 5.52 6.41
N LEU A 20 -7.14 5.20 7.62
CA LEU A 20 -8.44 4.56 7.84
C LEU A 20 -9.61 5.49 7.54
N ARG A 21 -9.41 6.81 7.68
CA ARG A 21 -10.41 7.82 7.29
C ARG A 21 -10.45 8.10 5.79
N GLY A 22 -9.51 7.54 5.01
CA GLY A 22 -9.34 7.86 3.60
C GLY A 22 -8.70 9.24 3.35
N GLU A 23 -8.08 9.84 4.37
CA GLU A 23 -7.35 11.11 4.32
C GLU A 23 -5.91 10.86 3.85
N PHE A 24 -5.75 10.25 2.68
CA PHE A 24 -4.47 9.72 2.19
C PHE A 24 -3.37 10.79 2.10
N GLY A 25 -3.69 12.00 1.64
CA GLY A 25 -2.73 13.12 1.65
C GLY A 25 -2.21 13.47 3.04
N SER A 26 -3.06 13.47 4.07
CA SER A 26 -2.64 13.68 5.46
C SER A 26 -1.82 12.50 6.01
N ALA A 27 -2.17 11.27 5.64
CA ALA A 27 -1.38 10.09 5.99
C ALA A 27 0.05 10.18 5.43
N ARG A 28 0.20 10.55 4.14
CA ARG A 28 1.52 10.75 3.51
C ARG A 28 2.33 11.85 4.20
N ALA A 29 1.71 13.01 4.43
CA ALA A 29 2.36 14.14 5.07
C ALA A 29 2.81 13.84 6.51
N THR A 30 2.15 12.87 7.16
CA THR A 30 2.54 12.37 8.49
C THR A 30 3.68 11.36 8.41
N LEU A 31 3.70 10.50 7.38
CA LEU A 31 4.67 9.43 7.20
C LEU A 31 6.00 9.91 6.62
N ALA A 32 5.98 10.75 5.60
CA ALA A 32 7.17 11.12 4.84
C ALA A 32 8.28 11.77 5.72
N PRO A 33 7.98 12.70 6.65
CA PRO A 33 9.00 13.27 7.53
C PRO A 33 9.55 12.30 8.59
N ARG A 34 8.92 11.12 8.73
CA ARG A 34 9.30 10.07 9.69
C ARG A 34 10.02 8.90 9.04
N LEU A 35 10.27 8.96 7.72
CA LEU A 35 11.05 7.94 7.05
C LEU A 35 12.42 7.84 7.72
N ARG A 36 12.84 6.61 7.96
CA ARG A 36 14.18 6.32 8.45
C ARG A 36 15.14 6.30 7.27
N ASP A 37 16.27 6.95 7.44
CA ASP A 37 17.30 7.06 6.40
C ASP A 37 18.23 5.85 6.37
N ASP A 38 18.41 5.15 7.50
CA ASP A 38 19.30 3.99 7.62
C ASP A 38 18.62 2.71 7.10
N PRO A 39 19.10 2.09 6.00
CA PRO A 39 18.56 0.83 5.49
C PRO A 39 18.69 -0.35 6.46
N ALA A 40 19.57 -0.25 7.47
CA ALA A 40 19.69 -1.23 8.54
C ALA A 40 18.62 -1.06 9.63
N ASP A 41 17.87 0.07 9.64
CA ASP A 41 16.78 0.27 10.59
C ASP A 41 15.69 -0.76 10.36
N ARG A 42 15.21 -1.33 11.46
CA ARG A 42 14.25 -2.40 11.44
C ARG A 42 12.90 -1.99 10.85
N ASP A 43 12.54 -0.72 10.75
CA ASP A 43 11.27 -0.30 10.13
C ASP A 43 11.47 0.37 8.77
N TYR A 44 12.69 0.43 8.25
CA TYR A 44 13.03 1.12 6.99
C TYR A 44 12.11 0.70 5.82
N ALA A 45 11.96 -0.61 5.59
CA ALA A 45 11.12 -1.12 4.51
C ALA A 45 9.62 -0.91 4.78
N LEU A 46 9.22 -1.06 6.05
CA LEU A 46 7.84 -0.96 6.46
C LEU A 46 7.30 0.46 6.27
N ASP A 47 8.09 1.48 6.63
CA ASP A 47 7.72 2.88 6.44
C ASP A 47 7.59 3.24 4.95
N ARG A 48 8.49 2.72 4.12
CA ARG A 48 8.41 2.92 2.66
C ARG A 48 7.18 2.25 2.09
N LEU A 49 6.90 1.01 2.46
CA LEU A 49 5.68 0.32 2.02
C LEU A 49 4.42 1.09 2.43
N ARG A 50 4.34 1.57 3.69
CA ARG A 50 3.22 2.42 4.15
C ARG A 50 3.09 3.69 3.31
N LEU A 51 4.20 4.38 3.06
CA LEU A 51 4.19 5.61 2.29
C LEU A 51 3.82 5.38 0.83
N VAL A 52 4.31 4.32 0.20
CA VAL A 52 3.94 3.90 -1.17
C VAL A 52 2.44 3.65 -1.27
N ILE A 53 1.88 2.84 -0.36
CA ILE A 53 0.44 2.54 -0.38
C ILE A 53 -0.38 3.82 -0.19
N ALA A 54 0.02 4.70 0.73
CA ALA A 54 -0.65 5.97 0.94
C ALA A 54 -0.55 6.91 -0.29
N ALA A 55 0.61 6.96 -0.95
CA ALA A 55 0.84 7.72 -2.18
C ALA A 55 0.00 7.23 -3.35
N LEU A 56 -0.05 5.91 -3.57
CA LEU A 56 -0.91 5.33 -4.59
C LEU A 56 -2.38 5.58 -4.28
N ALA A 57 -2.82 5.41 -3.02
CA ALA A 57 -4.20 5.67 -2.62
C ALA A 57 -4.62 7.13 -2.81
N ASP A 58 -3.67 8.06 -2.62
CA ASP A 58 -3.84 9.48 -2.88
C ASP A 58 -3.79 9.84 -4.38
N GLY A 59 -3.52 8.88 -5.28
CA GLY A 59 -3.42 9.09 -6.72
C GLY A 59 -2.11 9.72 -7.17
N LEU A 60 -1.01 9.52 -6.44
CA LEU A 60 0.28 10.16 -6.69
C LEU A 60 1.39 9.14 -6.97
N PRO A 61 1.31 8.39 -8.10
CA PRO A 61 2.33 7.39 -8.42
C PRO A 61 3.70 8.00 -8.70
N ALA A 62 3.79 9.16 -9.35
CA ALA A 62 5.09 9.79 -9.67
C ALA A 62 5.86 10.21 -8.40
N PRO A 63 5.27 10.95 -7.44
CA PRO A 63 5.91 11.22 -6.15
C PRO A 63 6.33 9.98 -5.36
N ALA A 64 5.71 8.81 -5.59
CA ALA A 64 6.03 7.57 -4.90
C ALA A 64 7.29 6.86 -5.43
N SER A 65 7.90 7.30 -6.54
CA SER A 65 8.98 6.57 -7.22
C SER A 65 10.19 6.33 -6.32
N GLY A 66 10.66 7.34 -5.57
CA GLY A 66 11.81 7.20 -4.66
C GLY A 66 11.62 6.10 -3.61
N PRO A 67 10.57 6.17 -2.76
CA PRO A 67 10.27 5.10 -1.81
C PRO A 67 10.02 3.73 -2.44
N VAL A 68 9.43 3.66 -3.64
CA VAL A 68 9.26 2.40 -4.39
C VAL A 68 10.61 1.81 -4.75
N ASP A 69 11.52 2.60 -5.30
CA ASP A 69 12.84 2.11 -5.72
C ASP A 69 13.67 1.67 -4.51
N GLU A 70 13.66 2.44 -3.41
CA GLU A 70 14.33 2.06 -2.16
C GLU A 70 13.77 0.75 -1.57
N LEU A 71 12.44 0.60 -1.56
CA LEU A 71 11.78 -0.63 -1.12
C LEU A 71 12.13 -1.81 -2.01
N TYR A 72 12.06 -1.62 -3.34
CA TYR A 72 12.35 -2.65 -4.32
C TYR A 72 13.82 -3.11 -4.25
N ASP A 73 14.75 -2.17 -4.14
CA ASP A 73 16.18 -2.46 -3.99
C ASP A 73 16.47 -3.20 -2.69
N LEU A 74 15.82 -2.84 -1.59
CA LEU A 74 16.00 -3.55 -0.32
C LEU A 74 15.50 -5.00 -0.42
N LEU A 75 14.32 -5.22 -1.00
CA LEU A 75 13.75 -6.56 -1.13
C LEU A 75 14.60 -7.44 -2.06
N THR A 76 15.11 -6.89 -3.16
CA THR A 76 15.95 -7.63 -4.12
C THR A 76 17.36 -7.90 -3.59
N ARG A 77 18.05 -6.88 -3.04
CA ARG A 77 19.43 -7.02 -2.51
C ARG A 77 19.51 -7.74 -1.18
N GLY A 78 18.44 -7.69 -0.38
CA GLY A 78 18.36 -8.32 0.95
C GLY A 78 18.37 -9.86 0.94
N GLY A 79 18.76 -10.47 -0.17
CA GLY A 79 18.91 -11.91 -0.36
C GLY A 79 17.62 -12.65 -0.63
N VAL A 80 16.44 -12.03 -0.51
CA VAL A 80 15.14 -12.71 -0.66
C VAL A 80 15.03 -13.41 -2.02
N ASN A 81 15.60 -12.82 -3.07
CA ASN A 81 15.56 -13.35 -4.44
C ASN A 81 16.93 -13.54 -5.13
N ALA A 82 18.06 -13.48 -4.41
CA ALA A 82 19.38 -13.64 -5.05
C ALA A 82 19.51 -14.97 -5.81
N ASP A 83 18.77 -16.00 -5.41
CA ASP A 83 18.72 -17.30 -6.07
C ASP A 83 17.35 -17.66 -6.71
N ARG A 84 16.34 -16.77 -6.67
CA ARG A 84 14.95 -16.98 -7.14
C ARG A 84 14.24 -18.28 -6.69
N THR A 85 14.90 -19.13 -5.91
CA THR A 85 14.47 -20.50 -5.66
C THR A 85 13.70 -20.63 -4.36
N ILE A 86 13.91 -19.74 -3.39
CA ILE A 86 13.26 -19.78 -2.07
C ILE A 86 13.38 -18.38 -1.45
N ALA A 87 12.31 -17.81 -0.88
CA ALA A 87 12.39 -16.60 -0.06
C ALA A 87 13.49 -16.76 1.01
N ALA A 88 14.65 -16.14 0.79
CA ALA A 88 15.86 -16.51 1.53
C ALA A 88 15.82 -16.01 2.97
N TYR A 89 16.11 -16.94 3.86
CA TYR A 89 16.19 -16.75 5.30
C TYR A 89 17.61 -16.32 5.67
N VAL A 90 17.84 -15.02 5.81
CA VAL A 90 19.12 -14.54 6.36
C VAL A 90 18.98 -14.42 7.88
N LEU A 91 19.22 -15.52 8.58
CA LEU A 91 19.58 -15.49 10.01
C LEU A 91 21.05 -15.13 10.13
N THR A 92 21.38 -13.85 9.98
CA THR A 92 22.62 -13.34 10.57
C THR A 92 22.21 -12.46 11.73
N ASP A 93 22.55 -12.89 12.94
CA ASP A 93 22.09 -12.38 14.24
C ASP A 93 22.37 -10.88 14.51
N SER A 94 22.99 -10.14 13.59
CA SER A 94 23.40 -8.76 13.80
C SER A 94 22.50 -7.68 13.21
N VAL A 95 21.58 -7.96 12.27
CA VAL A 95 20.64 -6.93 11.76
C VAL A 95 19.26 -7.51 11.45
N GLN A 96 18.32 -7.41 12.40
CA GLN A 96 16.91 -7.81 12.24
C GLN A 96 16.12 -6.74 11.46
N ILE A 97 16.44 -6.53 10.18
CA ILE A 97 15.65 -5.67 9.29
C ILE A 97 14.25 -6.29 9.16
N TRP A 98 13.17 -5.52 9.34
CA TRP A 98 11.84 -6.03 9.02
C TRP A 98 11.79 -6.33 7.53
N LYS A 99 11.58 -7.60 7.20
CA LYS A 99 11.33 -8.04 5.83
C LYS A 99 9.84 -8.30 5.58
N GLY A 100 9.01 -8.31 6.63
CA GLY A 100 7.61 -8.73 6.57
C GLY A 100 7.45 -10.25 6.35
N GLU A 101 6.24 -10.75 6.52
CA GLU A 101 5.92 -12.12 6.09
C GLU A 101 5.96 -12.22 4.56
N PRO A 102 6.13 -13.43 3.99
CA PRO A 102 6.10 -13.66 2.54
C PRO A 102 4.95 -12.94 1.80
N PHE A 103 3.73 -12.93 2.35
CA PHE A 103 2.61 -12.27 1.66
C PHE A 103 2.76 -10.74 1.67
N GLU A 104 3.34 -10.15 2.72
CA GLU A 104 3.61 -8.71 2.78
C GLU A 104 4.68 -8.32 1.75
N GLN A 105 5.69 -9.16 1.55
CA GLN A 105 6.73 -8.98 0.53
C GLN A 105 6.14 -9.09 -0.89
N ALA A 106 5.31 -10.10 -1.14
CA ALA A 106 4.62 -10.24 -2.42
C ALA A 106 3.73 -9.01 -2.72
N MET A 107 3.02 -8.49 -1.70
CA MET A 107 2.25 -7.26 -1.81
C MET A 107 3.13 -6.03 -2.07
N ALA A 108 4.30 -5.93 -1.43
CA ALA A 108 5.24 -4.83 -1.68
C ALA A 108 5.70 -4.78 -3.14
N TYR A 109 6.07 -5.93 -3.72
CA TYR A 109 6.39 -6.04 -5.15
C TYR A 109 5.18 -5.74 -6.04
N ALA A 110 3.97 -6.16 -5.65
CA ALA A 110 2.74 -5.82 -6.36
C ALA A 110 2.52 -4.30 -6.39
N TYR A 111 2.72 -3.58 -5.29
CA TYR A 111 2.61 -2.11 -5.27
C TYR A 111 3.70 -1.42 -6.10
N ALA A 112 4.93 -1.95 -6.12
CA ALA A 112 5.97 -1.46 -7.02
C ALA A 112 5.56 -1.63 -8.50
N SER A 113 4.96 -2.78 -8.85
CA SER A 113 4.41 -3.03 -10.19
C SER A 113 3.26 -2.07 -10.53
N ILE A 114 2.30 -1.90 -9.61
CA ILE A 114 1.15 -0.99 -9.77
C ILE A 114 1.63 0.45 -9.99
N GLN A 115 2.62 0.92 -9.23
CA GLN A 115 3.17 2.26 -9.37
C GLN A 115 3.78 2.46 -10.77
N ARG A 116 4.66 1.55 -11.19
CA ARG A 116 5.33 1.62 -12.50
C ARG A 116 4.34 1.55 -13.65
N ALA A 117 3.35 0.65 -13.56
CA ALA A 117 2.27 0.54 -14.53
C ALA A 117 1.40 1.81 -14.60
N SER A 118 1.13 2.46 -13.46
CA SER A 118 0.39 3.74 -13.42
C SER A 118 1.14 4.87 -14.13
N LEU A 119 2.47 4.80 -14.17
CA LEU A 119 3.31 5.73 -14.96
C LEU A 119 3.43 5.34 -16.44
N GLY A 120 2.99 4.14 -16.82
CA GLY A 120 3.17 3.56 -18.15
C GLY A 120 4.51 2.85 -18.36
N ASP A 121 5.28 2.62 -17.28
CA ASP A 121 6.54 1.88 -17.32
C ASP A 121 6.29 0.36 -17.21
N TRP A 122 5.76 -0.20 -18.29
CA TRP A 122 5.25 -1.57 -18.32
C TRP A 122 6.33 -2.64 -18.20
N ASP A 123 7.53 -2.41 -18.72
CA ASP A 123 8.61 -3.40 -18.61
C ASP A 123 9.09 -3.54 -17.17
N ASN A 124 9.35 -2.42 -16.48
CA ASN A 124 9.73 -2.46 -15.06
C ASN A 124 8.56 -2.89 -14.16
N ALA A 125 7.32 -2.61 -14.56
CA ALA A 125 6.13 -3.14 -13.87
C ALA A 125 6.06 -4.67 -13.98
N ALA A 126 6.34 -5.25 -15.16
CA ALA A 126 6.35 -6.69 -15.36
C ALA A 126 7.46 -7.37 -14.56
N VAL A 127 8.66 -6.76 -14.49
CA VAL A 127 9.74 -7.26 -13.66
C VAL A 127 9.33 -7.26 -12.19
N ALA A 128 8.81 -6.15 -11.68
CA ALA A 128 8.37 -6.07 -10.28
C ALA A 128 7.26 -7.07 -9.94
N ALA A 129 6.28 -7.26 -10.83
CA ALA A 129 5.23 -8.25 -10.63
C ALA A 129 5.79 -9.67 -10.55
N LYS A 130 6.77 -10.03 -11.40
CA LYS A 130 7.39 -11.37 -11.37
C LYS A 130 8.23 -11.61 -10.11
N GLU A 131 8.86 -10.57 -9.56
CA GLU A 131 9.60 -10.70 -8.30
C GLU A 131 8.67 -10.98 -7.09
N SER A 132 7.36 -10.70 -7.21
CA SER A 132 6.35 -11.16 -6.24
C SER A 132 6.04 -12.66 -6.32
N LEU A 133 6.54 -13.36 -7.35
CA LEU A 133 6.23 -14.76 -7.66
C LEU A 133 7.34 -15.74 -7.21
N PHE A 134 8.01 -15.44 -6.10
CA PHE A 134 9.01 -16.32 -5.52
C PHE A 134 8.40 -17.64 -5.02
N LEU A 135 9.21 -18.69 -4.95
CA LEU A 135 8.76 -20.00 -4.48
C LEU A 135 8.54 -20.01 -2.96
N LEU A 136 7.51 -20.74 -2.54
CA LEU A 136 7.16 -20.92 -1.12
C LEU A 136 7.69 -22.26 -0.60
N LYS A 137 7.88 -22.36 0.71
CA LYS A 137 8.28 -23.62 1.36
C LYS A 137 7.03 -24.41 1.76
N ASN A 138 6.96 -25.67 1.32
CA ASN A 138 5.91 -26.60 1.73
C ASN A 138 6.48 -27.69 2.65
N PHE A 139 5.88 -27.84 3.84
CA PHE A 139 6.26 -28.84 4.84
C PHE A 139 5.34 -30.08 4.84
N ALA A 140 4.39 -30.18 3.91
CA ALA A 140 3.40 -31.26 3.87
C ALA A 140 4.00 -32.67 3.68
N SER A 141 5.20 -32.78 3.12
CA SER A 141 5.93 -34.06 3.06
C SER A 141 6.34 -34.55 4.45
N THR A 142 6.75 -33.62 5.31
CA THR A 142 7.12 -33.87 6.70
C THR A 142 5.88 -34.23 7.52
N GLU A 143 4.77 -33.52 7.36
CA GLU A 143 3.49 -33.88 8.00
C GLU A 143 3.02 -35.28 7.62
N ARG A 144 3.11 -35.65 6.33
CA ARG A 144 2.75 -37.00 5.86
C ARG A 144 3.67 -38.09 6.40
N ALA A 145 4.97 -37.81 6.50
CA ALA A 145 5.95 -38.78 7.01
C ALA A 145 5.76 -39.09 8.51
N TYR A 146 5.23 -38.15 9.30
CA TYR A 146 5.11 -38.29 10.74
C TYR A 146 3.67 -38.41 11.28
N GLY A 147 2.66 -38.39 10.40
CA GLY A 147 1.25 -38.59 10.73
C GLY A 147 0.45 -37.28 10.84
N SER A 148 -0.78 -37.28 10.31
CA SER A 148 -1.70 -36.14 10.37
C SER A 148 -2.12 -35.88 11.82
N GLY A 149 -1.70 -34.76 12.40
CA GLY A 149 -2.05 -34.38 13.78
C GLY A 149 -0.94 -33.69 14.56
N LEU A 150 0.27 -33.59 14.00
CA LEU A 150 1.32 -32.76 14.61
C LEU A 150 0.93 -31.29 14.53
N SER A 151 1.16 -30.57 15.63
CA SER A 151 1.05 -29.11 15.58
C SER A 151 2.19 -28.54 14.72
N THR A 152 1.99 -27.37 14.13
CA THR A 152 3.00 -26.71 13.29
C THR A 152 4.34 -26.53 14.02
N GLU A 153 4.27 -26.30 15.33
CA GLU A 153 5.42 -26.24 16.22
C GLU A 153 6.21 -27.57 16.26
N GLU A 154 5.53 -28.72 16.29
CA GLU A 154 6.17 -30.04 16.30
C GLU A 154 6.83 -30.36 14.95
N VAL A 155 6.20 -29.99 13.84
CA VAL A 155 6.75 -30.14 12.48
C VAL A 155 8.03 -29.31 12.35
N ALA A 156 8.00 -28.04 12.76
CA ALA A 156 9.16 -27.14 12.73
C ALA A 156 10.30 -27.62 13.64
N ARG A 157 9.97 -28.09 14.86
CA ARG A 157 10.95 -28.63 15.82
C ARG A 157 11.67 -29.87 15.28
N ARG A 158 10.94 -30.77 14.63
CA ARG A 158 11.51 -32.01 14.06
C ARG A 158 12.33 -31.74 12.79
N ALA A 159 11.90 -30.81 11.94
CA ALA A 159 12.70 -30.37 10.79
C ALA A 159 14.07 -29.82 11.24
N GLN A 160 14.09 -29.00 12.30
CA GLN A 160 15.35 -28.49 12.87
C GLN A 160 16.21 -29.57 13.55
N ALA A 161 15.59 -30.60 14.12
CA ALA A 161 16.33 -31.73 14.70
C ALA A 161 17.05 -32.52 13.59
N ALA A 162 16.38 -32.74 12.45
CA ALA A 162 16.98 -33.35 11.27
C ALA A 162 18.11 -32.51 10.67
N ASP A 163 18.00 -31.17 10.70
CA ASP A 163 19.05 -30.26 10.22
C ASP A 163 20.37 -30.36 11.01
N ARG A 164 20.32 -30.77 12.29
CA ARG A 164 21.52 -30.90 13.14
C ARG A 164 22.36 -32.15 12.84
N GLU A 165 21.81 -33.14 12.14
CA GLU A 165 22.50 -34.40 11.86
C GLU A 165 23.44 -34.36 10.64
N GLY A 166 23.60 -33.18 10.01
CA GLY A 166 24.68 -32.93 9.05
C GLY A 166 24.35 -33.36 7.61
N ASP A 167 24.66 -32.46 6.68
CA ASP A 167 24.62 -32.58 5.21
C ASP A 167 23.26 -32.49 4.49
N ALA A 168 22.14 -32.40 5.20
CA ALA A 168 20.81 -32.34 4.57
C ALA A 168 20.02 -31.05 4.87
N TYR A 169 20.64 -29.87 4.73
CA TYR A 169 20.01 -28.54 4.91
C TYR A 169 18.76 -28.30 4.01
N PHE A 170 18.42 -29.24 3.13
CA PHE A 170 17.34 -29.17 2.14
C PHE A 170 16.31 -30.32 2.21
N ASN A 171 16.43 -31.30 3.11
CA ASN A 171 15.52 -32.46 3.09
C ASN A 171 14.16 -32.24 3.78
N GLY A 172 13.93 -31.08 4.41
CA GLY A 172 12.73 -30.82 5.23
C GLY A 172 11.57 -30.11 4.55
N TYR A 173 11.76 -29.51 3.36
CA TYR A 173 10.71 -28.77 2.66
C TYR A 173 10.82 -28.91 1.14
N GLN A 174 9.68 -28.85 0.46
CA GLN A 174 9.62 -28.81 -1.00
C GLN A 174 9.35 -27.36 -1.45
N PRO A 175 10.19 -26.76 -2.31
CA PRO A 175 9.84 -25.50 -2.94
C PRO A 175 8.63 -25.71 -3.84
N ILE A 176 7.59 -24.89 -3.64
CA ILE A 176 6.38 -24.92 -4.44
C ILE A 176 6.15 -23.57 -5.10
N GLU A 177 5.53 -23.60 -6.26
CA GLU A 177 5.04 -22.41 -6.94
C GLU A 177 4.04 -21.66 -6.04
N THR A 178 4.17 -20.34 -5.99
CA THR A 178 3.27 -19.49 -5.21
C THR A 178 1.86 -19.47 -5.81
N ASN A 179 0.83 -19.37 -4.97
CA ASN A 179 -0.55 -19.13 -5.41
C ASN A 179 -0.93 -17.63 -5.40
N PHE A 180 0.06 -16.72 -5.46
CA PHE A 180 -0.16 -15.27 -5.49
C PHE A 180 -0.71 -14.78 -6.84
N THR A 181 -1.98 -15.05 -7.05
CA THR A 181 -2.76 -14.72 -8.26
C THR A 181 -2.68 -13.26 -8.67
N LEU A 182 -2.60 -12.31 -7.72
CA LEU A 182 -2.40 -10.88 -8.05
C LEU A 182 -1.08 -10.65 -8.80
N GLY A 183 0.02 -11.28 -8.36
CA GLY A 183 1.31 -11.18 -9.03
C GLY A 183 1.27 -11.68 -10.47
N TYR A 184 0.63 -12.83 -10.70
CA TYR A 184 0.43 -13.38 -12.04
C TYR A 184 -0.45 -12.46 -12.91
N MET A 185 -1.54 -11.93 -12.36
CA MET A 185 -2.40 -10.99 -13.09
C MET A 185 -1.64 -9.71 -13.49
N LEU A 186 -0.90 -9.10 -12.56
CA LEU A 186 -0.12 -7.89 -12.84
C LEU A 186 1.02 -8.16 -13.84
N ALA A 187 1.72 -9.29 -13.71
CA ALA A 187 2.76 -9.69 -14.65
C ALA A 187 2.17 -9.90 -16.06
N GLY A 188 1.02 -10.58 -16.14
CA GLY A 188 0.31 -10.81 -17.40
C GLY A 188 -0.13 -9.50 -18.06
N ILE A 189 -0.76 -8.60 -17.30
CA ILE A 189 -1.17 -7.28 -17.78
C ILE A 189 0.05 -6.48 -18.27
N ALA A 190 1.11 -6.40 -17.48
CA ALA A 190 2.29 -5.63 -17.86
C ALA A 190 2.99 -6.21 -19.11
N CYS A 191 3.03 -7.53 -19.26
CA CYS A 191 3.54 -8.16 -20.48
C CYS A 191 2.63 -7.88 -21.69
N LEU A 192 1.31 -7.83 -21.52
CA LEU A 192 0.35 -7.57 -22.60
C LEU A 192 0.48 -6.17 -23.22
N ALA A 193 1.02 -5.21 -22.47
CA ALA A 193 1.36 -3.88 -22.96
C ALA A 193 2.48 -3.91 -24.04
N ASN A 194 3.29 -4.97 -24.08
CA ASN A 194 4.35 -5.18 -25.06
C ASN A 194 3.97 -6.34 -26.01
N PRO A 195 3.70 -6.09 -27.31
CA PRO A 195 3.31 -7.14 -28.26
C PRO A 195 4.29 -8.31 -28.36
N THR A 196 5.58 -8.09 -28.08
CA THR A 196 6.60 -9.15 -28.14
C THR A 196 6.52 -10.15 -26.97
N ARG A 197 5.74 -9.82 -25.93
CA ARG A 197 5.63 -10.59 -24.68
C ARG A 197 4.24 -11.19 -24.47
N GLU A 198 3.43 -11.30 -25.53
CA GLU A 198 2.06 -11.80 -25.41
C GLU A 198 1.98 -13.27 -24.98
N ALA A 199 2.93 -14.12 -25.43
CA ALA A 199 3.01 -15.51 -24.97
C ALA A 199 3.24 -15.58 -23.45
N GLU A 200 4.18 -14.78 -22.95
CA GLU A 200 4.45 -14.66 -21.52
C GLU A 200 3.23 -14.12 -20.74
N ALA A 201 2.48 -13.17 -21.32
CA ALA A 201 1.24 -12.71 -20.72
C ALA A 201 0.23 -13.85 -20.53
N ARG A 202 0.04 -14.67 -21.56
CA ARG A 202 -0.87 -15.84 -21.53
C ARG A 202 -0.44 -16.90 -20.53
N ASP A 203 0.86 -17.15 -20.38
CA ASP A 203 1.38 -18.10 -19.38
C ASP A 203 1.03 -17.63 -17.96
N ASN A 204 1.28 -16.35 -17.66
CA ASN A 204 0.93 -15.76 -16.36
C ASN A 204 -0.58 -15.83 -16.10
N PHE A 205 -1.42 -15.48 -17.08
CA PHE A 205 -2.87 -15.59 -16.92
C PHE A 205 -3.36 -17.03 -16.74
N THR A 206 -2.73 -17.99 -17.41
CA THR A 206 -3.02 -19.42 -17.24
C THR A 206 -2.74 -19.86 -15.81
N ARG A 207 -1.63 -19.42 -15.22
CA ARG A 207 -1.30 -19.67 -13.80
C ARG A 207 -2.27 -18.99 -12.85
N ALA A 208 -2.66 -17.74 -13.12
CA ALA A 208 -3.68 -17.06 -12.32
C ALA A 208 -5.02 -17.84 -12.30
N ILE A 209 -5.48 -18.33 -13.45
CA ILE A 209 -6.69 -19.16 -13.55
C ILE A 209 -6.50 -20.51 -12.84
N GLN A 210 -5.32 -21.12 -12.94
CA GLN A 210 -5.04 -22.40 -12.27
C GLN A 210 -5.25 -22.29 -10.75
N PHE A 211 -4.78 -21.19 -10.14
CA PHE A 211 -4.93 -20.97 -8.70
C PHE A 211 -6.28 -20.36 -8.30
N ASN A 212 -6.89 -19.56 -9.17
CA ASN A 212 -8.21 -19.00 -8.96
C ASN A 212 -9.05 -19.06 -10.26
N PRO A 213 -9.78 -20.16 -10.49
CA PRO A 213 -10.57 -20.35 -11.71
C PRO A 213 -11.64 -19.28 -11.94
N ALA A 214 -12.09 -18.60 -10.88
CA ALA A 214 -13.07 -17.52 -11.00
C ALA A 214 -12.53 -16.31 -11.78
N LEU A 215 -11.21 -16.15 -11.91
CA LEU A 215 -10.60 -15.07 -12.70
C LEU A 215 -10.74 -15.25 -14.21
N ARG A 216 -11.22 -16.40 -14.70
CA ARG A 216 -11.32 -16.68 -16.13
C ARG A 216 -12.04 -15.60 -16.95
N PRO A 217 -13.23 -15.09 -16.55
CA PRO A 217 -13.90 -14.02 -17.31
C PRO A 217 -13.07 -12.73 -17.41
N VAL A 218 -12.32 -12.39 -16.36
CA VAL A 218 -11.42 -11.22 -16.34
C VAL A 218 -10.26 -11.44 -17.32
N VAL A 219 -9.64 -12.61 -17.28
CA VAL A 219 -8.55 -12.99 -18.17
C VAL A 219 -9.01 -13.05 -19.62
N ASP A 220 -10.16 -13.63 -19.90
CA ASP A 220 -10.70 -13.75 -21.26
C ASP A 220 -10.86 -12.35 -21.88
N ARG A 221 -11.35 -11.38 -21.10
CA ARG A 221 -11.45 -9.97 -21.52
C ARG A 221 -10.08 -9.31 -21.75
N LEU A 222 -9.10 -9.57 -20.87
CA LEU A 222 -7.74 -9.08 -21.04
C LEU A 222 -7.07 -9.66 -22.30
N VAL A 223 -7.16 -10.97 -22.52
CA VAL A 223 -6.59 -11.64 -23.70
C VAL A 223 -7.28 -11.18 -24.99
N ALA A 224 -8.61 -10.95 -24.95
CA ALA A 224 -9.36 -10.39 -26.07
C ALA A 224 -9.03 -8.92 -26.37
N ARG A 225 -8.28 -8.24 -25.49
CA ARG A 225 -7.98 -6.80 -25.55
C ARG A 225 -9.25 -5.92 -25.59
N ASP A 226 -10.33 -6.39 -24.98
CA ASP A 226 -11.58 -5.62 -24.83
C ASP A 226 -11.51 -4.70 -23.60
N PHE A 227 -10.47 -3.85 -23.59
CA PHE A 227 -10.22 -2.85 -22.56
C PHE A 227 -9.19 -1.84 -23.05
N ASN A 228 -9.18 -0.65 -22.45
CA ASN A 228 -8.12 0.34 -22.60
C ASN A 228 -7.68 0.94 -21.25
N THR A 229 -8.31 0.52 -20.17
CA THR A 229 -8.03 0.96 -18.80
C THR A 229 -8.15 -0.26 -17.88
N VAL A 230 -7.23 -0.41 -16.94
CA VAL A 230 -7.28 -1.46 -15.90
C VAL A 230 -7.37 -0.79 -14.54
N PHE A 231 -8.42 -1.10 -13.77
CA PHE A 231 -8.51 -0.68 -12.38
C PHE A 231 -7.93 -1.76 -11.47
N VAL A 232 -7.02 -1.35 -10.58
CA VAL A 232 -6.57 -2.18 -9.46
C VAL A 232 -7.20 -1.62 -8.19
N VAL A 233 -8.10 -2.39 -7.59
CA VAL A 233 -8.93 -1.89 -6.49
C VAL A 233 -8.62 -2.60 -5.20
N ASP A 234 -8.09 -1.85 -4.25
CA ASP A 234 -7.93 -2.24 -2.86
C ASP A 234 -9.25 -2.05 -2.12
N ALA A 235 -9.76 -3.12 -1.49
CA ALA A 235 -10.96 -3.06 -0.67
C ALA A 235 -10.73 -3.67 0.71
N GLY A 236 -11.35 -3.03 1.70
CA GLY A 236 -11.37 -3.46 3.09
C GLY A 236 -10.03 -3.35 3.82
N TRP A 237 -10.05 -3.67 5.11
CA TRP A 237 -8.84 -3.69 5.94
C TRP A 237 -8.18 -5.07 5.98
N GLY A 238 -6.88 -5.09 5.69
CA GLY A 238 -6.06 -6.29 5.78
C GLY A 238 -5.93 -6.82 7.20
N PRO A 239 -5.25 -7.97 7.35
CA PRO A 239 -5.09 -8.63 8.64
C PRO A 239 -4.24 -7.78 9.59
N ARG A 240 -4.43 -7.98 10.89
CA ARG A 240 -3.56 -7.40 11.94
C ARG A 240 -2.68 -8.48 12.54
N LYS A 241 -1.41 -8.15 12.79
CA LYS A 241 -0.53 -9.01 13.58
C LYS A 241 -0.80 -8.78 15.08
N VAL A 242 -1.07 -9.84 15.83
CA VAL A 242 -1.34 -9.79 17.28
C VAL A 242 -0.44 -10.77 18.01
N ALA A 243 0.10 -10.35 19.15
CA ALA A 243 0.84 -11.25 20.01
C ALA A 243 -0.12 -12.23 20.73
N TYR A 244 0.36 -13.43 21.02
CA TYR A 244 -0.32 -14.44 21.82
C TYR A 244 0.67 -15.44 22.44
N GLY A 245 0.14 -16.44 23.16
CA GLY A 245 0.92 -17.47 23.84
C GLY A 245 1.47 -16.99 25.19
N PRO A 246 2.23 -17.84 25.91
CA PRO A 246 2.81 -17.47 27.20
C PRO A 246 3.74 -16.25 27.08
N GLY A 247 3.35 -15.14 27.72
CA GLY A 247 4.16 -13.92 27.74
C GLY A 247 4.26 -13.18 26.40
N ASP A 248 3.28 -13.34 25.50
CA ASP A 248 3.24 -12.68 24.18
C ASP A 248 4.46 -13.03 23.30
N ALA A 249 4.97 -14.25 23.44
CA ALA A 249 6.17 -14.72 22.77
C ALA A 249 5.94 -15.18 21.31
N LEU A 250 4.67 -15.31 20.90
CA LEU A 250 4.24 -15.66 19.55
C LEU A 250 3.42 -14.51 18.95
N ALA A 251 3.32 -14.41 17.62
CA ALA A 251 2.53 -13.38 16.97
C ALA A 251 1.96 -13.84 15.64
N ARG A 252 0.63 -13.92 15.57
CA ARG A 252 -0.12 -14.38 14.40
C ARG A 252 -0.85 -13.25 13.72
N PHE A 253 -1.14 -13.42 12.44
CA PHE A 253 -2.11 -12.57 11.76
C PHE A 253 -3.54 -13.01 12.10
N VAL A 254 -4.42 -12.03 12.32
CA VAL A 254 -5.86 -12.24 12.45
C VAL A 254 -6.60 -11.26 11.54
N PRO A 255 -7.63 -11.71 10.80
CA PRO A 255 -8.47 -10.82 10.01
C PRO A 255 -9.08 -9.71 10.88
N ARG A 256 -9.07 -8.47 10.39
CA ARG A 256 -9.81 -7.37 11.04
C ARG A 256 -11.30 -7.45 10.75
N THR A 257 -11.60 -7.79 9.51
CA THR A 257 -12.93 -8.08 9.00
C THR A 257 -12.84 -9.38 8.19
N ALA A 258 -13.90 -10.19 8.19
CA ALA A 258 -13.92 -11.44 7.42
C ALA A 258 -14.03 -11.16 5.91
N SER A 259 -13.27 -11.91 5.10
CA SER A 259 -13.36 -11.85 3.65
C SER A 259 -14.65 -12.55 3.21
N GLU A 260 -15.62 -11.77 2.76
CA GLU A 260 -16.90 -12.30 2.25
C GLU A 260 -16.83 -12.54 0.75
N GLY A 261 -17.64 -13.48 0.24
CA GLY A 261 -17.64 -13.94 -1.14
C GLY A 261 -18.14 -12.96 -2.21
N THR A 262 -18.07 -11.65 -1.96
CA THR A 262 -18.69 -10.64 -2.80
C THR A 262 -17.77 -10.19 -3.94
N GLY A 263 -18.25 -10.28 -5.19
CA GLY A 263 -17.61 -9.64 -6.33
C GLY A 263 -17.74 -8.11 -6.30
N LEU A 264 -16.85 -7.44 -7.02
CA LEU A 264 -16.84 -5.98 -7.23
C LEU A 264 -17.38 -5.67 -8.62
N THR A 265 -18.34 -4.76 -8.72
CA THR A 265 -18.93 -4.35 -10.01
C THR A 265 -18.35 -3.01 -10.43
N LEU A 266 -18.00 -2.89 -11.71
CA LEU A 266 -17.56 -1.66 -12.35
C LEU A 266 -18.65 -1.15 -13.29
N ALA A 267 -18.99 0.13 -13.21
CA ALA A 267 -19.80 0.81 -14.21
C ALA A 267 -19.03 1.99 -14.80
N VAL A 268 -19.17 2.19 -16.11
CA VAL A 268 -18.63 3.36 -16.83
C VAL A 268 -19.82 4.12 -17.42
N ASN A 269 -19.99 5.38 -17.04
CA ASN A 269 -21.11 6.22 -17.47
C ASN A 269 -22.48 5.55 -17.24
N GLY A 270 -22.62 4.82 -16.12
CA GLY A 270 -23.83 4.07 -15.75
C GLY A 270 -23.96 2.69 -16.42
N ALA A 271 -23.19 2.38 -17.46
CA ALA A 271 -23.17 1.05 -18.06
C ALA A 271 -22.44 0.07 -17.13
N THR A 272 -23.21 -0.76 -16.44
CA THR A 272 -22.73 -1.70 -15.42
C THR A 272 -22.22 -2.98 -16.06
N GLY A 273 -20.99 -3.37 -15.75
CA GLY A 273 -20.42 -4.66 -16.13
C GLY A 273 -20.76 -5.78 -15.14
N ASP A 274 -20.21 -6.97 -15.38
CA ASP A 274 -20.39 -8.10 -14.48
C ASP A 274 -19.59 -7.95 -13.17
N ALA A 275 -20.08 -8.61 -12.12
CA ALA A 275 -19.36 -8.69 -10.85
C ALA A 275 -18.04 -9.45 -11.03
N THR A 276 -16.93 -8.80 -10.68
CA THR A 276 -15.58 -9.31 -10.80
C THR A 276 -15.11 -9.94 -9.49
N PRO A 277 -14.59 -11.18 -9.46
CA PRO A 277 -14.03 -11.76 -8.25
C PRO A 277 -12.73 -11.06 -7.83
N TRP A 278 -12.33 -11.20 -6.57
CA TRP A 278 -11.04 -10.69 -6.15
C TRP A 278 -9.90 -11.46 -6.85
N ALA A 279 -8.87 -10.72 -7.24
CA ALA A 279 -7.63 -11.30 -7.71
C ALA A 279 -6.91 -11.99 -6.55
N VAL A 280 -6.87 -11.38 -5.36
CA VAL A 280 -6.26 -11.99 -4.16
C VAL A 280 -7.02 -11.61 -2.88
N ASP A 281 -7.07 -12.55 -1.94
CA ASP A 281 -7.58 -12.36 -0.58
C ASP A 281 -6.41 -12.35 0.41
N VAL A 282 -6.02 -11.17 0.89
CA VAL A 282 -4.84 -10.97 1.75
C VAL A 282 -5.06 -11.58 3.13
N ASN A 283 -6.30 -11.60 3.64
CA ASN A 283 -6.61 -12.35 4.86
C ASN A 283 -6.38 -13.84 4.66
N GLY A 284 -6.82 -14.39 3.53
CA GLY A 284 -6.61 -15.78 3.16
C GLY A 284 -5.12 -16.13 3.14
N LEU A 285 -4.30 -15.30 2.48
CA LEU A 285 -2.84 -15.48 2.47
C LEU A 285 -2.24 -15.42 3.87
N ALA A 286 -2.61 -14.43 4.69
CA ALA A 286 -2.03 -14.28 6.02
C ALA A 286 -2.42 -15.40 7.00
N MET A 287 -3.49 -16.14 6.71
CA MET A 287 -3.93 -17.31 7.47
C MET A 287 -3.36 -18.63 6.91
N ASP A 288 -2.80 -18.61 5.70
CA ASP A 288 -2.19 -19.78 5.08
C ASP A 288 -0.77 -19.98 5.60
N HIS A 289 -0.51 -21.16 6.16
CA HIS A 289 0.80 -21.55 6.66
C HIS A 289 1.94 -21.35 5.64
N LEU A 290 1.70 -21.60 4.35
CA LEU A 290 2.70 -21.41 3.29
C LEU A 290 3.24 -19.96 3.24
N TRP A 291 2.39 -19.03 3.64
CA TRP A 291 2.62 -17.59 3.62
C TRP A 291 2.97 -16.99 4.98
N ASN A 292 2.79 -17.74 6.08
CA ASN A 292 3.07 -17.32 7.47
C ASN A 292 4.18 -18.16 8.16
N ASN A 293 5.00 -18.86 7.37
CA ASN A 293 6.02 -19.82 7.84
C ASN A 293 7.10 -19.24 8.79
N MET A 294 7.26 -17.91 8.93
CA MET A 294 8.30 -17.34 9.82
C MET A 294 7.96 -17.51 11.29
N GLU A 295 6.69 -17.61 11.63
CA GLU A 295 6.24 -17.74 13.01
C GLU A 295 6.47 -19.16 13.55
N ASP A 296 6.25 -20.18 12.73
CA ASP A 296 6.42 -21.59 13.12
C ASP A 296 7.86 -21.89 13.52
N VAL A 297 8.82 -21.32 12.80
CA VAL A 297 10.26 -21.43 13.13
C VAL A 297 10.58 -20.76 14.48
N ARG A 298 9.88 -19.68 14.84
CA ARG A 298 10.04 -19.01 16.14
C ARG A 298 9.35 -19.75 17.27
N SER A 299 8.18 -20.34 17.03
CA SER A 299 7.51 -21.21 18.01
C SER A 299 8.42 -22.38 18.42
N ALA A 300 9.09 -23.00 17.45
CA ALA A 300 10.08 -24.05 17.71
C ALA A 300 11.28 -23.55 18.54
N LYS A 301 11.74 -22.32 18.34
CA LYS A 301 12.81 -21.71 19.16
C LYS A 301 12.37 -21.44 20.60
N ASN A 302 11.15 -20.94 20.80
CA ASN A 302 10.59 -20.74 22.16
C ASN A 302 10.43 -22.06 22.90
N ALA A 303 9.99 -23.11 22.21
CA ALA A 303 9.89 -24.46 22.76
C ALA A 303 11.25 -25.03 23.19
N LEU A 304 12.32 -24.78 22.41
CA LEU A 304 13.69 -25.10 22.80
C LEU A 304 14.11 -24.34 24.06
N GLY A 305 13.75 -23.07 24.18
CA GLY A 305 13.98 -22.28 25.40
C GLY A 305 13.31 -22.89 26.63
N ASP A 306 12.04 -23.30 26.52
CA ASP A 306 11.32 -23.96 27.61
C ASP A 306 11.91 -25.36 27.92
N ALA A 307 12.34 -26.12 26.91
CA ALA A 307 13.03 -27.39 27.11
C ALA A 307 14.38 -27.22 27.83
N LEU A 308 15.12 -26.15 27.54
CA LEU A 308 16.36 -25.81 28.24
C LEU A 308 16.11 -25.45 29.71
N LEU A 309 15.01 -24.74 30.01
CA LEU A 309 14.63 -24.43 31.39
C LEU A 309 14.23 -25.69 32.18
N VAL A 310 13.46 -26.60 31.57
CA VAL A 310 13.10 -27.89 32.18
C VAL A 310 14.32 -28.78 32.35
N GLY A 311 15.17 -28.87 31.33
CA GLY A 311 16.43 -29.64 31.36
C GLY A 311 17.39 -29.14 32.45
N ALA A 312 17.53 -27.82 32.61
CA ALA A 312 18.30 -27.22 33.69
C ALA A 312 17.77 -27.60 35.08
N GLY A 313 16.45 -27.64 35.24
CA GLY A 313 15.81 -28.10 36.48
C GLY A 313 16.07 -29.58 36.79
N VAL A 314 16.03 -30.46 35.78
CA VAL A 314 16.31 -31.89 35.95
C VAL A 314 17.79 -32.13 36.30
N VAL A 315 18.73 -31.49 35.60
CA VAL A 315 20.17 -31.61 35.88
C VAL A 315 20.52 -31.12 37.29
N ALA A 316 19.87 -30.05 37.77
CA ALA A 316 20.05 -29.56 39.13
C ALA A 316 19.55 -30.55 40.19
N LEU A 317 18.50 -31.32 39.90
CA LEU A 317 17.90 -32.30 40.82
C LEU A 317 18.60 -33.67 40.78
N SER A 318 19.19 -34.07 39.65
CA SER A 318 19.86 -35.37 39.49
C SER A 318 21.33 -35.40 39.95
N ALA A 319 21.92 -34.25 40.30
CA ALA A 319 23.31 -34.19 40.75
C ALA A 319 23.47 -34.67 42.21
N SER A 320 24.08 -35.85 42.40
CA SER A 320 24.45 -36.40 43.71
C SER A 320 25.97 -36.62 43.81
N GLY A 321 26.62 -36.14 44.87
CA GLY A 321 28.07 -36.32 45.14
C GLY A 321 28.92 -35.06 44.92
N LYS A 322 30.26 -35.22 44.84
CA LYS A 322 31.25 -34.13 44.70
C LYS A 322 31.11 -33.29 43.42
N ASP A 323 30.29 -33.70 42.45
CA ASP A 323 30.04 -32.99 41.18
C ASP A 323 28.93 -31.92 41.26
N ARG A 324 28.40 -31.65 42.46
CA ARG A 324 27.30 -30.70 42.70
C ARG A 324 27.61 -29.26 42.30
N GLU A 325 28.86 -28.85 42.45
CA GLU A 325 29.28 -27.47 42.19
C GLU A 325 29.34 -27.19 40.69
N ALA A 326 29.92 -28.10 39.89
CA ALA A 326 29.97 -27.98 38.43
C ALA A 326 28.58 -28.11 37.79
N ALA A 327 27.76 -29.07 38.24
CA ALA A 327 26.39 -29.24 37.74
C ALA A 327 25.50 -28.03 38.09
N GLY A 328 25.71 -27.41 39.26
CA GLY A 328 25.00 -26.20 39.68
C GLY A 328 25.30 -24.99 38.79
N TRP A 329 26.56 -24.78 38.40
CA TRP A 329 26.94 -23.69 37.48
C TRP A 329 26.42 -23.90 36.06
N VAL A 330 26.42 -25.14 35.56
CA VAL A 330 25.82 -25.48 34.26
C VAL A 330 24.30 -25.25 34.29
N ALA A 331 23.61 -25.72 35.32
CA ALA A 331 22.17 -25.52 35.47
C ALA A 331 21.81 -24.03 35.64
N LEU A 332 22.59 -23.26 36.41
CA LEU A 332 22.40 -21.82 36.56
C LEU A 332 22.67 -21.07 35.25
N GLY A 333 23.73 -21.45 34.51
CA GLY A 333 24.04 -20.89 33.20
C GLY A 333 22.93 -21.16 32.17
N MET A 334 22.38 -22.38 32.16
CA MET A 334 21.25 -22.74 31.30
C MET A 334 19.94 -22.06 31.73
N ALA A 335 19.69 -21.92 33.04
CA ALA A 335 18.52 -21.23 33.56
C ALA A 335 18.57 -19.72 33.28
N LEU A 336 19.72 -19.07 33.51
CA LEU A 336 19.93 -17.66 33.16
C LEU A 336 19.87 -17.46 31.64
N GLY A 337 20.45 -18.36 30.84
CA GLY A 337 20.32 -18.35 29.38
C GLY A 337 18.86 -18.49 28.93
N GLY A 338 18.11 -19.42 29.51
CA GLY A 338 16.69 -19.62 29.23
C GLY A 338 15.82 -18.43 29.66
N VAL A 339 16.09 -17.81 30.82
CA VAL A 339 15.39 -16.61 31.29
C VAL A 339 15.74 -15.38 30.45
N LEU A 340 17.00 -15.20 30.05
CA LEU A 340 17.41 -14.10 29.16
C LEU A 340 16.78 -14.25 27.77
N LEU A 341 16.72 -15.47 27.23
CA LEU A 341 16.00 -15.75 25.98
C LEU A 341 14.50 -15.49 26.13
N LYS A 342 13.88 -15.91 27.25
CA LYS A 342 12.44 -15.75 27.50
C LYS A 342 12.02 -14.30 27.78
N THR A 343 12.85 -13.51 28.47
CA THR A 343 12.54 -12.11 28.83
C THR A 343 12.75 -11.12 27.68
N THR A 344 13.54 -11.50 26.67
CA THR A 344 13.76 -10.70 25.46
C THR A 344 12.87 -11.12 24.29
N ALA A 345 12.16 -12.25 24.39
CA ALA A 345 11.38 -12.85 23.31
C ALA A 345 9.93 -12.34 23.22
N ARG A 346 9.66 -11.04 23.41
CA ARG A 346 8.35 -10.52 22.97
C ARG A 346 8.26 -10.65 21.46
N ALA A 347 7.13 -11.17 20.97
CA ALA A 347 6.93 -11.35 19.56
C ALA A 347 6.93 -10.00 18.82
N ASP A 348 7.57 -10.00 17.66
CA ASP A 348 7.53 -8.85 16.78
C ASP A 348 6.14 -8.72 16.15
N THR A 349 5.38 -7.74 16.63
CA THR A 349 4.03 -7.41 16.15
C THR A 349 4.04 -6.28 15.12
N ARG A 350 5.18 -5.99 14.50
CA ARG A 350 5.26 -5.04 13.38
C ARG A 350 4.79 -5.71 12.10
N TYR A 351 3.93 -5.01 11.37
CA TYR A 351 3.32 -5.43 10.11
C TYR A 351 2.89 -4.19 9.34
N CYS A 352 2.61 -4.34 8.04
CA CYS A 352 2.01 -3.29 7.23
C CYS A 352 0.50 -3.26 7.43
N GLU A 353 0.06 -2.34 8.28
CA GLU A 353 -1.34 -2.14 8.62
C GLU A 353 -2.18 -1.46 7.53
N PHE A 354 -1.52 -1.08 6.43
CA PHE A 354 -2.14 -0.48 5.25
C PHE A 354 -2.50 -1.52 4.19
N LEU A 355 -2.16 -2.79 4.37
CA LEU A 355 -2.60 -3.80 3.41
C LEU A 355 -4.14 -3.87 3.35
N PRO A 356 -4.71 -4.13 2.17
CA PRO A 356 -6.13 -4.27 1.97
C PRO A 356 -6.59 -5.64 2.45
N GLN A 357 -7.91 -5.82 2.56
CA GLN A 357 -8.48 -7.14 2.76
C GLN A 357 -8.36 -7.97 1.47
N ARG A 358 -8.72 -7.36 0.35
CA ARG A 358 -8.83 -7.96 -0.98
C ARG A 358 -8.37 -6.98 -2.04
N VAL A 359 -7.85 -7.51 -3.14
CA VAL A 359 -7.52 -6.72 -4.34
C VAL A 359 -8.28 -7.27 -5.53
N TYR A 360 -8.87 -6.38 -6.33
CA TYR A 360 -9.60 -6.71 -7.55
C TYR A 360 -8.87 -6.13 -8.77
N ILE A 361 -9.04 -6.78 -9.92
CA ILE A 361 -8.53 -6.32 -11.22
C ILE A 361 -9.73 -6.20 -12.17
N LEU A 362 -10.06 -4.98 -12.59
CA LEU A 362 -11.23 -4.71 -13.43
C LEU A 362 -10.80 -4.05 -14.74
N PRO A 363 -10.72 -4.81 -15.85
CA PRO A 363 -10.57 -4.23 -17.17
C PRO A 363 -11.81 -3.42 -17.56
N ALA A 364 -11.59 -2.27 -18.19
CA ALA A 364 -12.61 -1.32 -18.58
C ALA A 364 -12.31 -0.68 -19.93
N THR A 365 -13.36 -0.22 -20.61
CA THR A 365 -13.24 0.54 -21.86
C THR A 365 -13.77 1.94 -21.62
N ILE A 366 -12.87 2.91 -21.60
CA ILE A 366 -13.17 4.34 -21.45
C ILE A 366 -13.06 4.98 -22.83
N THR A 367 -14.17 5.30 -23.47
CA THR A 367 -14.18 5.83 -24.85
C THR A 367 -14.20 7.35 -24.92
N GLU A 368 -14.73 7.99 -23.88
CA GLU A 368 -14.96 9.43 -23.83
C GLU A 368 -14.15 10.06 -22.70
N PRO A 369 -13.58 11.25 -22.92
CA PRO A 369 -13.06 12.07 -21.83
C PRO A 369 -14.14 12.34 -20.78
N ASP A 370 -13.70 12.68 -19.58
CA ASP A 370 -14.56 13.05 -18.47
C ASP A 370 -15.54 11.93 -18.02
N SER A 371 -15.24 10.66 -18.32
CA SER A 371 -16.11 9.54 -17.95
C SER A 371 -16.23 9.39 -16.43
N VAL A 372 -17.41 8.97 -15.98
CA VAL A 372 -17.70 8.64 -14.59
C VAL A 372 -17.56 7.14 -14.39
N VAL A 373 -16.73 6.77 -13.42
CA VAL A 373 -16.48 5.38 -13.04
C VAL A 373 -17.08 5.11 -11.68
N THR A 374 -17.93 4.10 -11.58
CA THR A 374 -18.55 3.67 -10.32
C THR A 374 -18.11 2.26 -9.97
N LEU A 375 -17.55 2.09 -8.78
CA LEU A 375 -17.24 0.81 -8.16
C LEU A 375 -18.31 0.51 -7.12
N THR A 376 -18.97 -0.64 -7.24
CA THR A 376 -20.08 -1.02 -6.36
C THR A 376 -19.85 -2.41 -5.78
N THR A 377 -20.14 -2.57 -4.48
CA THR A 377 -20.16 -3.89 -3.84
C THR A 377 -21.50 -4.13 -3.15
N PRO A 378 -21.85 -5.38 -2.84
CA PRO A 378 -23.02 -5.69 -2.01
C PRO A 378 -23.01 -5.00 -0.64
N ARG A 379 -21.85 -4.55 -0.16
CA ARG A 379 -21.71 -3.70 1.03
C ARG A 379 -21.70 -2.22 0.59
N PRO A 380 -22.77 -1.46 0.83
CA PRO A 380 -22.86 -0.06 0.35
C PRO A 380 -21.74 0.85 0.86
N ALA A 381 -21.15 0.48 2.00
CA ALA A 381 -20.00 1.15 2.59
C ALA A 381 -18.76 1.21 1.69
N TRP A 382 -18.70 0.38 0.64
CA TRP A 382 -17.58 0.27 -0.28
C TRP A 382 -17.90 0.80 -1.69
N ASN A 383 -18.99 1.56 -1.83
CA ASN A 383 -19.28 2.21 -3.09
C ASN A 383 -18.33 3.41 -3.28
N PHE A 384 -17.85 3.57 -4.50
CA PHE A 384 -16.94 4.63 -4.88
C PHE A 384 -17.31 5.13 -6.27
N GLU A 385 -17.40 6.45 -6.45
CA GLU A 385 -17.69 7.08 -7.73
C GLU A 385 -16.60 8.11 -8.02
N SER A 386 -15.98 8.01 -9.20
CA SER A 386 -14.91 8.91 -9.63
C SER A 386 -15.24 9.56 -10.96
N PRO A 387 -15.26 10.90 -11.02
CA PRO A 387 -15.40 11.62 -12.28
C PRO A 387 -14.06 11.79 -12.99
N ALA A 388 -14.13 12.37 -14.18
CA ALA A 388 -12.97 12.85 -14.94
C ALA A 388 -12.00 11.75 -15.37
N VAL A 389 -12.49 10.51 -15.54
CA VAL A 389 -11.63 9.43 -16.04
C VAL A 389 -11.55 9.54 -17.56
N ASP A 390 -10.39 9.92 -18.05
CA ASP A 390 -10.12 10.03 -19.48
C ASP A 390 -9.66 8.70 -20.09
N PRO A 391 -9.83 8.50 -21.40
CA PRO A 391 -9.16 7.41 -22.11
C PRO A 391 -7.63 7.52 -21.96
N PRO A 392 -6.89 6.40 -22.09
CA PRO A 392 -5.43 6.46 -22.07
C PRO A 392 -4.90 7.42 -23.16
N PRO A 393 -3.82 8.17 -22.90
CA PRO A 393 -3.17 9.02 -23.90
C PRO A 393 -2.85 8.26 -25.19
N ALA A 394 -2.97 8.96 -26.33
CA ALA A 394 -2.66 8.40 -27.64
C ALA A 394 -1.26 7.76 -27.67
N GLY A 395 -1.15 6.58 -28.27
CA GLY A 395 0.11 5.82 -28.37
C GLY A 395 0.42 4.94 -27.15
N ARG A 396 -0.34 5.03 -26.05
CA ARG A 396 -0.27 4.05 -24.96
C ARG A 396 -1.17 2.85 -25.27
N PRO A 397 -0.74 1.60 -24.98
CA PRO A 397 -1.56 0.42 -25.22
C PRO A 397 -2.83 0.43 -24.35
N PHE A 398 -2.70 0.85 -23.09
CA PHE A 398 -3.77 1.09 -22.13
C PHE A 398 -3.15 1.84 -20.93
N GLN A 399 -3.96 2.15 -19.92
CA GLN A 399 -3.52 2.73 -18.64
C GLN A 399 -3.93 1.86 -17.44
N LEU A 400 -3.22 2.00 -16.32
CA LEU A 400 -3.60 1.40 -15.04
C LEU A 400 -3.94 2.50 -14.04
N ILE A 401 -5.08 2.35 -13.36
CA ILE A 401 -5.54 3.26 -12.31
C ILE A 401 -5.67 2.47 -11.02
N TYR A 402 -4.93 2.87 -9.99
CA TYR A 402 -5.07 2.30 -8.66
C TYR A 402 -6.12 3.07 -7.85
N VAL A 403 -7.01 2.32 -7.21
CA VAL A 403 -8.08 2.86 -6.37
C VAL A 403 -8.06 2.15 -5.04
N ARG A 404 -8.06 2.93 -3.96
CA ARG A 404 -8.31 2.40 -2.61
C ARG A 404 -9.67 2.85 -2.12
N VAL A 405 -10.58 1.90 -1.98
CA VAL A 405 -11.93 2.18 -1.48
C VAL A 405 -11.86 2.43 0.03
N PRO A 406 -12.28 3.60 0.53
CA PRO A 406 -12.27 3.88 1.96
C PRO A 406 -13.32 3.03 2.66
N GLU A 407 -12.90 2.08 3.50
CA GLU A 407 -13.82 1.35 4.37
C GLU A 407 -14.09 2.22 5.62
N PRO A 408 -15.36 2.59 5.90
CA PRO A 408 -15.69 3.27 7.15
C PRO A 408 -15.45 2.33 8.33
N GLY A 409 -15.05 2.91 9.48
CA GLY A 409 -14.91 2.12 10.69
C GLY A 409 -16.23 1.50 11.15
N PRO A 410 -16.20 0.47 12.02
CA PRO A 410 -17.42 -0.09 12.59
C PRO A 410 -18.32 0.99 13.19
N GLY A 411 -19.55 1.11 12.68
CA GLY A 411 -20.52 2.12 13.13
C GLY A 411 -20.34 3.52 12.54
N GLU A 412 -19.33 3.75 11.70
CA GLU A 412 -19.18 5.01 10.97
C GLU A 412 -20.00 5.00 9.67
N PRO A 413 -20.61 6.14 9.28
CA PRO A 413 -21.27 6.23 7.99
C PRO A 413 -20.24 6.13 6.84
N PRO A 414 -20.65 5.69 5.64
CA PRO A 414 -19.81 5.75 4.45
C PRO A 414 -19.29 7.17 4.23
N ARG A 415 -18.07 7.29 3.70
CA ARG A 415 -17.46 8.60 3.48
C ARG A 415 -18.25 9.36 2.42
N ALA A 416 -18.72 10.55 2.79
CA ALA A 416 -19.60 11.35 1.92
C ALA A 416 -19.03 11.54 0.52
N TRP A 417 -17.73 11.83 0.41
CA TRP A 417 -17.05 12.08 -0.87
C TRP A 417 -16.93 10.83 -1.77
N GLY A 418 -17.16 9.62 -1.26
CA GLY A 418 -17.19 8.39 -2.06
C GLY A 418 -18.58 7.96 -2.47
N LEU A 419 -19.64 8.63 -2.02
CA LEU A 419 -21.01 8.21 -2.26
C LEU A 419 -21.44 8.44 -3.73
N PRO A 420 -22.25 7.53 -4.32
CA PRO A 420 -22.83 7.73 -5.64
C PRO A 420 -23.60 9.05 -5.75
N GLY A 421 -23.52 9.68 -6.92
CA GLY A 421 -24.17 10.97 -7.20
C GLY A 421 -23.37 12.20 -6.73
N GLN A 422 -22.18 12.01 -6.15
CA GLN A 422 -21.21 13.09 -5.90
C GLN A 422 -20.16 13.21 -7.00
N GLY A 423 -20.19 12.37 -8.04
CA GLY A 423 -19.21 12.28 -9.12
C GLY A 423 -19.26 13.44 -10.11
N ARG A 424 -19.23 14.69 -9.63
CA ARG A 424 -18.95 15.86 -10.46
C ARG A 424 -17.73 16.58 -9.93
N VAL A 425 -16.84 16.96 -10.83
CA VAL A 425 -15.76 17.89 -10.51
C VAL A 425 -16.36 19.26 -10.17
N ILE A 426 -16.08 19.76 -8.96
CA ILE A 426 -16.55 21.06 -8.46
C ILE A 426 -15.41 22.01 -8.09
N VAL A 427 -14.16 21.57 -8.27
CA VAL A 427 -12.95 22.39 -8.24
C VAL A 427 -12.13 22.07 -9.49
N ALA A 428 -11.87 23.07 -10.32
CA ALA A 428 -11.10 22.91 -11.55
C ALA A 428 -9.63 22.58 -11.24
N ASN A 429 -9.06 21.63 -11.98
CA ASN A 429 -7.73 21.07 -11.76
C ASN A 429 -7.11 20.64 -13.10
N ASP A 430 -5.86 20.18 -13.08
CA ASP A 430 -5.10 19.84 -14.30
C ASP A 430 -5.56 18.53 -14.95
N GLY A 431 -6.23 17.65 -14.19
CA GLY A 431 -6.78 16.37 -14.65
C GLY A 431 -8.24 16.45 -15.09
N TYR A 432 -8.81 17.65 -15.29
CA TYR A 432 -10.17 17.82 -15.82
C TYR A 432 -10.21 19.00 -16.79
N ALA A 433 -10.50 18.71 -18.06
CA ALA A 433 -10.53 19.73 -19.12
C ALA A 433 -11.78 20.63 -19.03
N GLY A 434 -12.88 20.08 -18.52
CA GLY A 434 -14.17 20.75 -18.44
C GLY A 434 -14.20 22.04 -17.60
N ARG A 435 -15.34 22.76 -17.66
CA ARG A 435 -15.58 23.98 -16.87
C ARG A 435 -16.18 23.66 -15.51
N VAL A 436 -15.78 24.44 -14.50
CA VAL A 436 -16.37 24.44 -13.17
C VAL A 436 -16.82 25.87 -12.84
N PRO A 437 -18.00 26.10 -12.24
CA PRO A 437 -18.39 27.45 -11.81
C PRO A 437 -17.34 28.09 -10.88
N GLY A 438 -16.84 29.27 -11.24
CA GLY A 438 -15.77 29.97 -10.52
C GLY A 438 -14.35 29.54 -10.89
N ASP A 439 -14.16 28.78 -11.97
CA ASP A 439 -12.85 28.36 -12.47
C ASP A 439 -12.10 29.41 -13.32
N ASP A 440 -12.71 30.57 -13.47
CA ASP A 440 -12.18 31.77 -14.11
C ASP A 440 -11.29 32.60 -13.17
N LEU A 441 -11.10 32.15 -11.93
CA LEU A 441 -10.21 32.77 -10.96
C LEU A 441 -9.42 31.68 -10.19
N PRO A 442 -8.12 31.88 -9.90
CA PRO A 442 -7.36 30.93 -9.11
C PRO A 442 -7.86 30.87 -7.66
N TYR A 443 -7.77 29.70 -7.05
CA TYR A 443 -8.22 29.42 -5.69
C TYR A 443 -7.56 30.34 -4.66
N ILE A 444 -6.28 30.69 -4.85
CA ILE A 444 -5.56 31.60 -3.96
C ILE A 444 -6.13 33.03 -3.96
N LEU A 445 -6.90 33.39 -4.99
CA LEU A 445 -7.60 34.68 -5.10
C LEU A 445 -9.10 34.57 -4.79
N GLY A 446 -9.56 33.43 -4.26
CA GLY A 446 -10.95 33.21 -3.88
C GLY A 446 -11.80 32.49 -4.94
N GLY A 447 -11.21 32.06 -6.06
CA GLY A 447 -11.89 31.27 -7.08
C GLY A 447 -11.97 29.78 -6.76
N ARG A 448 -12.23 28.95 -7.78
CA ARG A 448 -12.33 27.48 -7.69
C ARG A 448 -11.39 26.74 -8.65
N CYS A 449 -10.33 27.40 -9.11
CA CYS A 449 -9.31 26.77 -9.94
C CYS A 449 -8.02 26.53 -9.16
N VAL A 450 -7.55 25.28 -9.11
CA VAL A 450 -6.25 24.89 -8.53
C VAL A 450 -5.28 24.38 -9.60
N ARG A 451 -5.54 24.67 -10.89
CA ARG A 451 -4.61 24.34 -11.97
C ARG A 451 -3.23 24.96 -11.73
N ALA A 452 -2.21 24.26 -12.18
CA ALA A 452 -0.87 24.81 -12.25
C ALA A 452 -0.87 26.11 -13.09
N PRO A 453 -0.07 27.13 -12.71
CA PRO A 453 0.08 28.32 -13.53
C PRO A 453 0.71 27.93 -14.88
N SER A 454 -0.02 28.20 -15.97
CA SER A 454 0.40 27.95 -17.35
C SER A 454 -0.18 29.05 -18.27
N PRO A 455 0.31 29.20 -19.50
CA PRO A 455 -0.28 30.11 -20.48
C PRO A 455 -1.78 29.85 -20.72
N GLU A 456 -2.19 28.59 -20.77
CA GLU A 456 -3.59 28.18 -20.97
C GLU A 456 -4.43 28.52 -19.75
N THR A 457 -3.93 28.23 -18.54
CA THR A 457 -4.60 28.56 -17.28
C THR A 457 -4.78 30.07 -17.13
N LEU A 458 -3.75 30.87 -17.41
CA LEU A 458 -3.85 32.33 -17.36
C LEU A 458 -4.84 32.87 -18.41
N ARG A 459 -4.77 32.37 -19.65
CA ARG A 459 -5.72 32.76 -20.71
C ARG A 459 -7.16 32.50 -20.29
N ARG A 460 -7.41 31.35 -19.64
CA ARG A 460 -8.75 31.01 -19.13
C ARG A 460 -9.26 32.03 -18.10
N TYR A 461 -8.39 32.53 -17.22
CA TYR A 461 -8.76 33.58 -16.27
C TYR A 461 -9.07 34.91 -16.99
N GLN A 462 -8.24 35.26 -17.97
CA GLN A 462 -8.38 36.49 -18.77
C GLN A 462 -9.64 36.49 -19.64
N GLU A 463 -9.99 35.34 -20.23
CA GLU A 463 -11.26 35.16 -20.95
C GLU A 463 -12.49 35.32 -20.04
N GLY A 464 -12.34 35.04 -18.74
CA GLY A 464 -13.35 35.32 -17.72
C GLY A 464 -13.39 36.77 -17.26
N GLY A 465 -12.52 37.64 -17.79
CA GLY A 465 -12.40 39.04 -17.37
C GLY A 465 -11.56 39.25 -16.10
N ASN A 466 -10.90 38.20 -15.58
CA ASN A 466 -10.03 38.29 -14.41
C ASN A 466 -8.56 38.36 -14.83
N LEU A 467 -7.72 39.05 -14.05
CA LEU A 467 -6.26 39.06 -14.23
C LEU A 467 -5.79 39.54 -15.63
N ALA A 468 -6.56 40.42 -16.27
CA ALA A 468 -6.28 40.92 -17.63
C ALA A 468 -4.91 41.60 -17.76
N GLY A 469 -4.44 42.25 -16.69
CA GLY A 469 -3.12 42.91 -16.65
C GLY A 469 -1.97 42.03 -16.18
N LEU A 470 -2.22 40.79 -15.75
CA LEU A 470 -1.23 39.94 -15.12
C LEU A 470 -0.52 39.06 -16.16
N SER A 471 0.81 39.02 -16.11
CA SER A 471 1.63 38.09 -16.88
C SER A 471 1.73 36.72 -16.21
N LEU A 472 2.18 35.70 -16.97
CA LEU A 472 2.39 34.36 -16.41
C LEU A 472 3.42 34.38 -15.27
N VAL A 473 4.50 35.13 -15.42
CA VAL A 473 5.56 35.24 -14.41
C VAL A 473 5.02 35.85 -13.11
N GLU A 474 4.17 36.87 -13.20
CA GLU A 474 3.51 37.45 -12.03
C GLU A 474 2.57 36.45 -11.36
N LEU A 475 1.81 35.66 -12.13
CA LEU A 475 0.95 34.62 -11.57
C LEU A 475 1.76 33.56 -10.83
N GLU A 476 2.84 33.07 -11.45
CA GLU A 476 3.75 32.13 -10.80
C GLU A 476 4.37 32.71 -9.53
N ASN A 477 4.73 33.99 -9.53
CA ASN A 477 5.29 34.66 -8.36
C ASN A 477 4.28 34.73 -7.21
N LEU A 478 3.00 35.03 -7.49
CA LEU A 478 1.95 34.97 -6.47
C LEU A 478 1.85 33.57 -5.82
N TYR A 479 1.93 32.51 -6.63
CA TYR A 479 1.91 31.14 -6.13
C TYR A 479 3.16 30.80 -5.29
N ARG A 480 4.35 31.19 -5.76
CA ARG A 480 5.61 30.99 -5.02
C ARG A 480 5.66 31.78 -3.71
N GLU A 481 5.08 32.98 -3.67
CA GLU A 481 4.98 33.79 -2.45
C GLU A 481 4.07 33.17 -1.38
N GLU A 482 3.06 32.39 -1.79
CA GLU A 482 2.27 31.55 -0.88
C GLU A 482 3.01 30.25 -0.50
N GLY A 483 4.22 30.03 -1.02
CA GLY A 483 5.00 28.83 -0.83
C GLY A 483 4.45 27.61 -1.57
N LEU A 484 3.59 27.82 -2.58
CA LEU A 484 3.00 26.73 -3.35
C LEU A 484 3.97 26.20 -4.41
N PHE A 485 3.83 24.92 -4.73
CA PHE A 485 4.54 24.26 -5.83
C PHE A 485 3.59 23.33 -6.60
N TRP A 486 3.89 23.09 -7.87
CA TRP A 486 3.01 22.36 -8.80
C TRP A 486 3.74 21.30 -9.63
N ASP A 487 5.05 21.11 -9.46
CA ASP A 487 5.79 20.03 -10.11
C ASP A 487 5.59 18.73 -9.34
N ALA A 488 5.12 17.69 -10.03
CA ALA A 488 4.94 16.35 -9.48
C ALA A 488 6.27 15.66 -9.14
N ASN A 489 7.39 16.12 -9.74
CA ASN A 489 8.73 15.62 -9.45
C ASN A 489 9.41 16.38 -8.31
N ASP A 490 8.78 17.43 -7.76
CA ASP A 490 9.30 18.10 -6.58
C ASP A 490 9.35 17.10 -5.41
N PRO A 491 10.49 16.90 -4.74
CA PRO A 491 10.61 15.96 -3.61
C PRO A 491 9.60 16.24 -2.49
N ARG A 492 9.12 17.49 -2.37
CA ARG A 492 8.10 17.88 -1.40
C ARG A 492 6.71 17.33 -1.74
N ALA A 493 6.43 16.98 -3.00
CA ALA A 493 5.13 16.43 -3.43
C ALA A 493 4.71 15.20 -2.60
N LEU A 494 5.68 14.40 -2.19
CA LEU A 494 5.44 13.22 -1.38
C LEU A 494 5.11 13.54 0.09
N ALA A 495 5.64 14.62 0.65
CA ALA A 495 5.49 15.00 2.05
C ALA A 495 4.43 16.09 2.29
N GLU A 496 3.98 16.77 1.25
CA GLU A 496 3.04 17.88 1.36
C GLU A 496 1.62 17.48 0.97
N ARG A 497 0.66 18.10 1.66
CA ARG A 497 -0.76 17.99 1.31
C ARG A 497 -1.08 18.91 0.14
N HIS A 498 -2.18 18.62 -0.53
CA HIS A 498 -2.74 19.52 -1.54
C HIS A 498 -3.23 20.83 -0.92
N VAL A 499 -3.28 21.93 -1.67
CA VAL A 499 -3.70 23.26 -1.18
C VAL A 499 -5.13 23.30 -0.64
N LEU A 500 -6.02 22.50 -1.24
CA LEU A 500 -7.41 22.30 -0.76
C LEU A 500 -7.44 21.63 0.63
N GLU A 501 -6.34 20.95 0.96
CA GLU A 501 -5.94 20.34 2.23
C GLU A 501 -5.45 21.28 3.33
N GLY A 502 -5.25 22.55 3.00
CA GLY A 502 -4.38 23.44 3.77
C GLY A 502 -2.89 23.05 3.68
N GLY A 503 -2.48 22.34 2.62
CA GLY A 503 -1.08 22.11 2.29
C GLY A 503 -0.53 23.11 1.28
N LYS A 504 0.62 22.78 0.67
CA LYS A 504 1.34 23.65 -0.28
C LYS A 504 1.46 23.08 -1.69
N SER A 505 0.98 21.87 -1.92
CA SER A 505 1.05 21.24 -3.23
C SER A 505 -0.16 21.60 -4.09
N LEU A 506 0.07 21.83 -5.37
CA LEU A 506 -0.95 21.88 -6.43
C LEU A 506 -0.89 20.65 -7.33
N VAL A 507 -0.07 19.66 -6.98
CA VAL A 507 0.04 18.42 -7.75
C VAL A 507 -1.30 17.72 -7.68
N THR A 508 -1.95 17.64 -8.84
CA THR A 508 -3.27 17.02 -9.00
C THR A 508 -3.11 15.50 -8.94
N PRO A 509 -3.79 14.79 -8.01
CA PRO A 509 -3.91 13.35 -8.09
C PRO A 509 -4.40 12.84 -9.44
N MET A 510 -4.06 11.61 -9.78
CA MET A 510 -4.56 10.95 -10.97
C MET A 510 -6.10 10.84 -10.93
N PRO A 511 -6.83 11.27 -11.97
CA PRO A 511 -8.26 11.01 -12.07
C PRO A 511 -8.59 9.52 -11.95
N GLY A 512 -9.76 9.18 -11.41
CA GLY A 512 -10.08 7.79 -11.05
C GLY A 512 -9.61 7.38 -9.65
N SER A 513 -8.60 8.03 -9.07
CA SER A 513 -8.13 7.72 -7.71
C SER A 513 -9.03 8.26 -6.60
N ALA A 514 -8.89 7.70 -5.39
CA ALA A 514 -9.65 8.19 -4.23
C ALA A 514 -9.21 9.58 -3.76
N GLY A 515 -7.90 9.89 -3.85
CA GLY A 515 -7.39 11.24 -3.60
C GLY A 515 -7.99 12.30 -4.53
N TYR A 516 -8.19 11.96 -5.82
CA TYR A 516 -8.82 12.85 -6.79
C TYR A 516 -10.25 13.22 -6.39
N VAL A 517 -11.10 12.23 -6.11
CA VAL A 517 -12.50 12.45 -5.73
C VAL A 517 -12.58 13.28 -4.44
N ARG A 518 -11.80 12.89 -3.43
CA ARG A 518 -11.72 13.58 -2.14
C ARG A 518 -11.33 15.06 -2.29
N LEU A 519 -10.50 15.40 -3.26
CA LEU A 519 -10.05 16.77 -3.49
C LEU A 519 -10.94 17.56 -4.45
N PHE A 520 -11.51 16.97 -5.49
CA PHE A 520 -12.14 17.77 -6.55
C PHE A 520 -13.64 17.59 -6.67
N ALA A 521 -14.22 16.57 -6.02
CA ALA A 521 -15.65 16.32 -5.99
C ALA A 521 -16.35 16.84 -4.72
N ARG A 522 -15.62 17.52 -3.82
CA ARG A 522 -16.17 18.11 -2.59
C ARG A 522 -15.93 19.61 -2.48
N ALA A 523 -16.78 20.28 -1.71
CA ALA A 523 -16.59 21.68 -1.39
C ALA A 523 -15.47 21.84 -0.36
N HIS A 524 -14.66 22.89 -0.52
CA HIS A 524 -13.60 23.26 0.42
C HIS A 524 -13.85 24.65 0.97
N ARG A 525 -13.17 24.95 2.09
CA ARG A 525 -13.20 26.30 2.66
C ARG A 525 -12.55 27.28 1.68
N PRO A 526 -12.93 28.56 1.66
CA PRO A 526 -12.19 29.56 0.90
C PRO A 526 -10.71 29.59 1.30
N TYR A 527 -9.84 29.88 0.33
CA TYR A 527 -8.42 30.07 0.62
C TYR A 527 -8.20 31.26 1.56
N SER A 528 -7.20 31.16 2.43
CA SER A 528 -6.78 32.23 3.33
C SER A 528 -5.35 32.66 2.99
N PRO A 529 -5.16 33.75 2.22
CA PRO A 529 -3.85 34.20 1.77
C PRO A 529 -2.85 34.46 2.91
N ALA A 530 -1.70 33.80 2.85
CA ALA A 530 -0.61 33.98 3.81
C ALA A 530 0.30 35.15 3.43
N SER A 531 0.51 35.38 2.13
CA SER A 531 1.40 36.42 1.61
C SER A 531 0.73 37.80 1.55
N ARG A 532 1.55 38.86 1.57
CA ARG A 532 1.04 40.22 1.41
C ARG A 532 0.57 40.47 -0.03
N ALA A 533 1.30 40.00 -1.04
CA ALA A 533 0.96 40.25 -2.43
C ALA A 533 -0.37 39.59 -2.81
N VAL A 534 -0.65 38.35 -2.37
CA VAL A 534 -1.94 37.71 -2.65
C VAL A 534 -3.08 38.42 -1.93
N ARG A 535 -2.88 38.91 -0.69
CA ARG A 535 -3.88 39.78 -0.03
C ARG A 535 -4.15 41.08 -0.79
N GLU A 536 -3.14 41.66 -1.42
CA GLU A 536 -3.28 42.86 -2.25
C GLU A 536 -4.01 42.53 -3.56
N ALA A 537 -3.62 41.46 -4.26
CA ALA A 537 -4.28 40.97 -5.47
C ALA A 537 -5.75 40.60 -5.24
N VAL A 538 -6.10 39.96 -4.11
CA VAL A 538 -7.50 39.70 -3.73
C VAL A 538 -8.29 41.00 -3.58
N ARG A 539 -7.70 42.03 -2.96
CA ARG A 539 -8.36 43.34 -2.80
C ARG A 539 -8.55 44.05 -4.14
N GLU A 540 -7.60 43.91 -5.05
CA GLU A 540 -7.65 44.48 -6.39
C GLU A 540 -8.72 43.78 -7.24
N ALA A 541 -8.70 42.44 -7.32
CA ALA A 541 -9.73 41.66 -8.00
C ALA A 541 -11.14 41.96 -7.45
N ALA A 542 -11.29 42.14 -6.14
CA ALA A 542 -12.56 42.54 -5.53
C ALA A 542 -12.99 43.98 -5.87
N ARG A 543 -12.05 44.89 -6.19
CA ARG A 543 -12.36 46.25 -6.69
C ARG A 543 -12.78 46.21 -8.15
N GLU A 544 -12.07 45.45 -8.98
CA GLU A 544 -12.40 45.26 -10.40
C GLU A 544 -13.80 44.64 -10.57
N ALA A 545 -14.12 43.59 -9.80
CA ALA A 545 -15.42 42.92 -9.83
C ALA A 545 -16.60 43.82 -9.42
N ARG A 546 -16.36 44.90 -8.67
CA ARG A 546 -17.40 45.87 -8.28
C ARG A 546 -17.68 46.90 -9.38
N GLY A 547 -16.89 46.92 -10.45
CA GLY A 547 -16.94 47.92 -11.51
C GLY A 547 -16.63 49.34 -11.02
N PRO A 548 -16.50 50.32 -11.93
CA PRO A 548 -16.59 51.71 -11.55
C PRO A 548 -17.95 51.91 -10.87
N ARG A 549 -17.96 52.30 -9.59
CA ARG A 549 -19.20 52.72 -8.93
C ARG A 549 -19.84 53.76 -9.84
N GLU A 550 -20.99 53.45 -10.44
CA GLU A 550 -21.77 54.43 -11.20
C GLU A 550 -21.91 55.65 -10.29
N GLY A 551 -21.17 56.69 -10.63
CA GLY A 551 -21.19 57.93 -9.88
C GLY A 551 -22.61 58.43 -9.93
N THR A 552 -23.23 58.48 -8.74
CA THR A 552 -24.30 59.41 -8.40
C THR A 552 -24.13 60.69 -9.20
N ARG A 553 -24.92 60.82 -10.27
CA ARG A 553 -25.17 62.08 -10.96
C ARG A 553 -26.26 62.83 -10.24
#